data_AF-A0A930MEY9-F1
#
_entry.id   AF-A0A930MEY9-F1
#
_cell.length_a   1.000
_cell.length_b   1.000
_cell.length_c   1.000
_cell.angle_alpha   90.00
_cell.angle_beta   90.00
_cell.angle_gamma   90.00
#
_symmetry.space_group_name_H-M   'P 1'
#
loop_
_entity.id
_entity.type
_entity.pdbx_description
1 polymer ?
#
loop_
_entity_poly.entity_id
_entity_poly.type
_entity_poly.pdbx_seq_one_letter_code
_entity_poly.pdbx_strand_id
1 'polypeptide(L)'
;MRRIVVCGFWAVLIGLFAGLGSGEAAEDMRFVDANGDTGYYVDAASITRLSDVEREAGVAVVKAAENRRLLYRIRFNRQMRTYQILSGQVGVYDTKEVLRTTPGMAAPQVYTPTSPMQSIEDFIEELLAKQKTTP
;
A
#
# COMPACT_ATOMS: atom_id res chain seq x y z
N MET A 1 9.39 -2.02 -69.80
CA MET A 1 9.64 -0.98 -68.78
C MET A 1 9.21 -1.50 -67.42
N ARG A 2 9.87 -1.01 -66.36
CA ARG A 2 9.55 -1.14 -64.92
C ARG A 2 10.20 -2.32 -64.18
N ARG A 3 11.40 -2.00 -63.68
CA ARG A 3 12.09 -2.64 -62.55
C ARG A 3 11.20 -2.51 -61.30
N ILE A 4 10.99 -3.58 -60.55
CA ILE A 4 10.62 -3.48 -59.13
C ILE A 4 11.62 -4.32 -58.33
N VAL A 5 12.14 -3.64 -57.33
CA VAL A 5 13.27 -3.89 -56.44
C VAL A 5 13.02 -5.10 -55.53
N VAL A 6 14.09 -5.89 -55.35
CA VAL A 6 14.28 -6.86 -54.26
C VAL A 6 14.42 -6.12 -52.93
N CYS A 7 13.73 -6.56 -51.86
CA CYS A 7 14.35 -6.75 -50.53
C CYS A 7 13.35 -7.20 -49.44
N GLY A 8 13.77 -8.22 -48.68
CA GLY A 8 13.24 -8.62 -47.35
C GLY A 8 11.99 -9.50 -47.42
N PHE A 9 12.04 -10.83 -47.30
CA PHE A 9 12.54 -11.58 -46.14
C PHE A 9 12.31 -10.80 -44.84
N TRP A 10 11.17 -11.05 -44.19
CA TRP A 10 11.09 -11.42 -42.77
C TRP A 10 9.63 -11.71 -42.42
N ALA A 11 9.43 -12.88 -41.82
CA ALA A 11 8.14 -13.38 -41.38
C ALA A 11 7.53 -12.43 -40.33
N VAL A 12 6.37 -11.85 -40.65
CA VAL A 12 5.54 -11.18 -39.64
C VAL A 12 4.77 -12.28 -38.92
N LEU A 13 5.39 -12.79 -37.85
CA LEU A 13 4.78 -13.63 -36.84
C LEU A 13 3.56 -12.93 -36.26
N ILE A 14 2.39 -13.47 -36.61
CA ILE A 14 1.32 -13.93 -35.71
C ILE A 14 1.27 -13.19 -34.38
N GLY A 15 0.21 -12.42 -34.22
CA GLY A 15 -0.13 -11.79 -32.95
C GLY A 15 -0.39 -12.80 -31.85
N LEU A 16 -0.04 -12.40 -30.63
CA LEU A 16 -0.85 -12.71 -29.46
C LEU A 16 -0.57 -11.62 -28.44
N PHE A 17 -1.61 -10.85 -28.16
CA PHE A 17 -1.76 -10.09 -26.93
C PHE A 17 -1.51 -11.02 -25.73
N ALA A 18 -0.26 -11.12 -25.28
CA ALA A 18 0.06 -11.48 -23.91
C ALA A 18 0.20 -10.13 -23.18
N GLY A 19 -0.86 -9.64 -22.55
CA GLY A 19 -1.29 -10.24 -21.29
C GLY A 19 -0.39 -9.79 -20.14
N LEU A 20 -0.06 -8.49 -20.08
CA LEU A 20 0.42 -7.84 -18.85
C LEU A 20 -0.77 -7.08 -18.25
N GLY A 21 -1.83 -7.81 -17.93
CA GLY A 21 -2.68 -7.39 -16.83
C GLY A 21 -1.83 -7.53 -15.58
N SER A 22 -1.18 -6.45 -15.16
CA SER A 22 -0.67 -6.35 -13.79
C SER A 22 -1.87 -6.57 -12.90
N GLY A 23 -2.05 -7.79 -12.40
CA GLY A 23 -2.93 -8.03 -11.28
C GLY A 23 -2.30 -7.29 -10.11
N GLU A 24 -2.67 -6.02 -9.93
CA GLU A 24 -2.54 -5.39 -8.62
C GLU A 24 -3.33 -6.31 -7.69
N ALA A 25 -2.62 -6.99 -6.77
CA ALA A 25 -3.29 -7.65 -5.68
C ALA A 25 -4.28 -6.66 -5.09
N ALA A 26 -5.56 -7.04 -5.01
CA ALA A 26 -6.58 -6.13 -4.56
C ALA A 26 -6.24 -5.68 -3.13
N GLU A 27 -6.05 -4.37 -2.94
CA GLU A 27 -5.84 -3.78 -1.62
C GLU A 27 -7.05 -4.13 -0.74
N ASP A 28 -6.84 -4.71 0.45
CA ASP A 28 -7.91 -4.97 1.43
C ASP A 28 -7.93 -3.83 2.46
N MET A 29 -8.24 -2.63 2.00
CA MET A 29 -8.25 -1.41 2.81
C MET A 29 -9.44 -1.41 3.78
N ARG A 30 -9.15 -1.62 5.06
CA ARG A 30 -10.14 -1.64 6.14
C ARG A 30 -10.06 -0.37 6.98
N PHE A 31 -11.21 0.21 7.28
CA PHE A 31 -11.32 1.40 8.12
C PHE A 31 -10.90 1.09 9.56
N VAL A 32 -10.12 1.98 10.15
CA VAL A 32 -9.64 1.89 11.54
C VAL A 32 -10.24 2.99 12.40
N ASP A 33 -10.00 4.25 12.02
CA ASP A 33 -10.33 5.41 12.84
C ASP A 33 -10.42 6.66 11.96
N ALA A 34 -10.93 7.77 12.51
CA ALA A 34 -10.98 9.06 11.85
C ALA A 34 -10.73 10.21 12.82
N ASN A 35 -10.08 11.26 12.32
CA ASN A 35 -9.95 12.53 13.02
C ASN A 35 -10.36 13.68 12.08
N GLY A 36 -11.55 14.26 12.35
CA GLY A 36 -12.19 15.19 11.42
C GLY A 36 -12.41 14.55 10.05
N ASP A 37 -12.01 15.25 8.99
CA ASP A 37 -12.13 14.77 7.60
C ASP A 37 -10.98 13.83 7.16
N THR A 38 -10.15 13.38 8.12
CA THR A 38 -9.04 12.46 7.86
C THR A 38 -9.39 11.05 8.35
N GLY A 39 -9.51 10.10 7.42
CA GLY A 39 -9.71 8.69 7.72
C GLY A 39 -8.39 7.90 7.69
N TYR A 40 -8.28 6.92 8.58
CA TYR A 40 -7.15 6.01 8.70
C TYR A 40 -7.60 4.59 8.36
N TYR A 41 -6.86 3.95 7.46
CA TYR A 41 -7.17 2.62 6.96
C TYR A 41 -5.91 1.75 6.98
N VAL A 42 -6.10 0.45 7.15
CA VAL A 42 -5.05 -0.56 7.09
C VAL A 42 -5.35 -1.51 5.95
N ASP A 43 -4.36 -1.79 5.11
CA ASP A 43 -4.44 -2.85 4.12
C ASP A 43 -4.23 -4.20 4.81
N ALA A 44 -5.33 -4.87 5.12
CA ALA A 44 -5.34 -6.13 5.86
C ALA A 44 -4.59 -7.26 5.12
N ALA A 45 -4.53 -7.22 3.79
CA ALA A 45 -3.81 -8.20 2.98
C ALA A 45 -2.27 -8.01 3.05
N SER A 46 -1.82 -6.81 3.41
CA SER A 46 -0.39 -6.48 3.51
C SER A 46 0.25 -6.76 4.88
N ILE A 47 -0.57 -7.08 5.90
CA ILE A 47 -0.10 -7.23 7.27
C ILE A 47 0.86 -8.43 7.36
N THR A 48 2.09 -8.15 7.78
CA THR A 48 3.14 -9.14 7.95
C THR A 48 3.63 -9.15 9.39
N ARG A 49 3.70 -10.33 10.00
CA ARG A 49 4.33 -10.53 11.31
C ARG A 49 5.83 -10.71 11.11
N LEU A 50 6.63 -9.73 11.56
CA LEU A 50 8.09 -9.77 11.45
C LEU A 50 8.74 -10.48 12.65
N SER A 51 8.22 -10.24 13.86
CA SER A 51 8.65 -10.87 15.11
C SER A 51 7.47 -10.99 16.07
N ASP A 52 7.69 -11.29 17.36
CA ASP A 52 6.57 -11.32 18.32
C ASP A 52 5.99 -9.91 18.54
N VAL A 53 6.84 -8.89 18.54
CA VAL A 53 6.49 -7.49 18.86
C VAL A 53 6.46 -6.56 17.64
N GLU A 54 6.96 -6.99 16.48
CA GLU A 54 7.00 -6.18 15.27
C GLU A 54 6.01 -6.66 14.20
N ARG A 55 5.35 -5.69 13.58
CA ARG A 55 4.44 -5.85 12.45
C ARG A 55 4.82 -4.89 11.33
N GLU A 56 4.59 -5.30 10.10
CA GLU A 56 4.62 -4.40 8.96
C GLU A 56 3.23 -4.37 8.32
N ALA A 57 2.77 -3.19 7.92
CA ALA A 57 1.48 -3.03 7.28
C ALA A 57 1.47 -1.84 6.32
N GLY A 58 0.67 -1.95 5.27
CA GLY A 58 0.19 -0.85 4.45
C GLY A 58 -0.86 -0.06 5.22
N VAL A 59 -0.68 1.25 5.29
CA VAL A 59 -1.59 2.19 5.96
C VAL A 59 -1.97 3.29 4.98
N ALA A 60 -3.26 3.55 4.82
CA ALA A 60 -3.75 4.69 4.07
C ALA A 60 -4.26 5.78 5.01
N VAL A 61 -3.81 7.01 4.78
CA VAL A 61 -4.37 8.23 5.37
C VAL A 61 -5.11 8.97 4.26
N VAL A 62 -6.43 9.05 4.38
CA VAL A 62 -7.31 9.66 3.39
C VAL A 62 -7.78 11.00 3.92
N LYS A 63 -7.47 12.07 3.20
CA LYS A 63 -7.98 13.42 3.48
C LYS A 63 -9.01 13.74 2.40
N ALA A 64 -10.27 13.40 2.68
CA ALA A 64 -11.34 13.43 1.68
C ALA A 64 -11.58 14.85 1.13
N ALA A 65 -11.58 15.84 2.01
CA ALA A 65 -11.74 17.26 1.66
C ALA A 65 -10.67 17.78 0.69
N GLU A 66 -9.50 17.15 0.64
CA GLU A 66 -8.38 17.53 -0.23
C GLU A 66 -8.26 16.64 -1.47
N ASN A 67 -9.13 15.64 -1.63
CA ASN A 67 -8.98 14.57 -2.62
C ASN A 67 -7.57 13.96 -2.59
N ARG A 68 -7.05 13.72 -1.37
CA ARG A 68 -5.70 13.18 -1.13
C ARG A 68 -5.75 11.83 -0.45
N ARG A 69 -4.93 10.91 -0.94
CA ARG A 69 -4.65 9.61 -0.34
C ARG A 69 -3.15 9.49 -0.12
N LEU A 70 -2.73 9.25 1.12
CA LEU A 70 -1.33 8.97 1.46
C LEU A 70 -1.23 7.50 1.81
N LEU A 71 -0.42 6.75 1.06
CA LEU A 71 -0.14 5.34 1.31
C LEU A 71 1.23 5.19 1.93
N TYR A 72 1.29 4.50 3.05
CA TYR A 72 2.53 4.23 3.76
C TYR A 72 2.73 2.74 3.94
N ARG A 73 3.97 2.29 3.79
CA ARG A 73 4.40 1.02 4.36
C ARG A 73 5.05 1.32 5.70
N ILE A 74 4.50 0.81 6.78
CA ILE A 74 4.90 1.16 8.14
C ILE A 74 5.31 -0.11 8.89
N ARG A 75 6.45 -0.04 9.59
CA ARG A 75 6.83 -1.00 10.60
C ARG A 75 6.44 -0.49 11.98
N PHE A 76 5.68 -1.27 12.73
CA PHE A 76 5.28 -1.00 14.10
C PHE A 76 6.09 -1.88 15.06
N ASN A 77 6.43 -1.31 16.22
CA ASN A 77 6.94 -2.04 17.37
C ASN A 77 6.08 -1.71 18.59
N ARG A 78 5.28 -2.68 18.99
CA ARG A 78 4.28 -2.54 20.06
C ARG A 78 4.90 -2.31 21.42
N GLN A 79 5.98 -3.04 21.72
CA GLN A 79 6.62 -2.95 23.02
C GLN A 79 7.24 -1.57 23.27
N MET A 80 7.86 -0.99 22.23
CA MET A 80 8.49 0.32 22.32
C MET A 80 7.52 1.48 22.01
N ARG A 81 6.30 1.18 21.55
CA ARG A 81 5.35 2.16 21.00
C ARG A 81 5.96 3.05 19.94
N THR A 82 6.65 2.41 19.00
CA THR A 82 7.28 3.11 17.88
C THR A 82 6.75 2.65 16.55
N TYR A 83 6.81 3.55 15.57
CA TYR A 83 6.53 3.27 14.17
C TYR A 83 7.65 3.81 13.30
N GLN A 84 7.91 3.15 12.17
CA GLN A 84 8.86 3.61 11.16
C GLN A 84 8.18 3.53 9.80
N ILE A 85 8.04 4.68 9.14
CA ILE A 85 7.58 4.73 7.75
C ILE A 85 8.73 4.23 6.88
N LEU A 86 8.54 3.12 6.18
CA LEU A 86 9.54 2.50 5.29
C LEU A 86 9.46 3.04 3.86
N SER A 87 8.28 3.48 3.44
CA SER A 87 8.02 4.16 2.18
C SER A 87 6.68 4.89 2.24
N GLY A 88 6.54 5.97 1.48
CA GLY A 88 5.30 6.70 1.34
C GLY A 88 4.98 7.02 -0.11
N GLN A 89 3.70 7.06 -0.45
CA GLN A 89 3.17 7.55 -1.71
C GLN A 89 2.04 8.52 -1.41
N VAL A 90 1.95 9.58 -2.21
CA VAL A 90 0.85 10.53 -2.20
C VAL A 90 0.15 10.39 -3.54
N GLY A 91 -1.16 10.22 -3.51
CA GLY A 91 -2.00 10.13 -4.69
C GLY A 91 -3.30 10.90 -4.56
N VAL A 92 -4.04 10.96 -5.65
CA VAL A 92 -5.43 11.43 -5.70
C VAL A 92 -6.32 10.34 -5.10
N TYR A 93 -7.25 10.71 -4.23
CA TYR A 93 -8.13 9.73 -3.59
C TYR A 93 -9.08 9.07 -4.61
N ASP A 94 -9.75 9.87 -5.44
CA ASP A 94 -10.76 9.38 -6.38
C ASP A 94 -10.16 8.53 -7.53
N THR A 95 -9.09 9.02 -8.15
CA THR A 95 -8.50 8.38 -9.34
C THR A 95 -7.41 7.39 -9.01
N LYS A 96 -6.95 7.35 -7.75
CA LYS A 96 -5.77 6.61 -7.29
C LYS A 96 -4.47 6.96 -8.02
N GLU A 97 -4.44 8.03 -8.81
CA GLU A 97 -3.24 8.48 -9.51
C GLU A 97 -2.14 8.83 -8.50
N VAL A 98 -0.95 8.24 -8.66
CA VAL A 98 0.21 8.52 -7.81
C VAL A 98 0.86 9.82 -8.27
N LEU A 99 0.95 10.77 -7.34
CA LEU A 99 1.52 12.10 -7.59
C LEU A 99 2.97 12.20 -7.13
N ARG A 100 3.31 11.52 -6.04
CA ARG A 100 4.65 11.57 -5.46
C ARG A 100 4.95 10.30 -4.67
N THR A 101 6.17 9.78 -4.82
CA THR A 101 6.73 8.74 -3.96
C THR A 101 7.83 9.33 -3.10
N THR A 102 7.87 8.96 -1.83
CA THR A 102 8.87 9.40 -0.86
C THR A 102 9.51 8.17 -0.21
N PRO A 103 10.85 8.10 -0.12
CA PRO A 103 11.50 7.06 0.66
C PRO A 103 11.11 7.17 2.15
N GLY A 104 11.24 6.07 2.88
CA GLY A 104 10.93 6.01 4.30
C GLY A 104 11.78 6.93 5.18
N MET A 105 11.33 7.06 6.42
CA MET A 105 12.06 7.72 7.50
C MET A 105 13.22 6.86 7.99
N ALA A 106 14.35 7.50 8.26
CA ALA A 106 15.57 6.81 8.69
C ALA A 106 15.45 6.21 10.11
N ALA A 107 14.69 6.85 11.01
CA ALA A 107 14.58 6.43 12.40
C ALA A 107 13.12 6.15 12.81
N PRO A 108 12.89 5.17 13.71
CA PRO A 108 11.59 4.98 14.36
C PRO A 108 11.15 6.21 15.15
N GLN A 109 9.85 6.49 15.15
CA GLN A 109 9.20 7.56 15.89
C GLN A 109 8.30 6.97 16.98
N VAL A 110 8.28 7.61 18.16
CA VAL A 110 7.36 7.22 19.25
C VAL A 110 5.97 7.76 18.95
N TYR A 111 4.94 6.95 19.18
CA TYR A 111 3.55 7.38 19.14
C TYR A 111 2.91 7.37 20.53
N THR A 112 1.86 8.18 20.71
CA THR A 112 1.16 8.30 21.99
C THR A 112 -0.11 7.43 22.01
N PRO A 113 -0.63 7.08 23.19
CA PRO A 113 -1.86 6.29 23.31
C PRO A 113 -3.11 6.95 22.71
N THR A 114 -3.09 8.27 22.50
CA THR A 114 -4.21 9.01 21.90
C THR A 114 -3.97 9.33 20.43
N SER A 115 -2.90 8.82 19.83
CA SER A 115 -2.59 9.05 18.42
C SER A 115 -3.30 8.02 17.54
N PRO A 116 -3.60 8.36 16.27
CA PRO A 116 -4.14 7.38 15.31
C PRO A 116 -3.26 6.14 15.11
N MET A 117 -1.95 6.24 15.37
CA MET A 117 -1.03 5.10 15.30
C MET A 117 -1.35 4.03 16.36
N GLN A 118 -1.83 4.44 17.55
CA GLN A 118 -2.29 3.49 18.56
C GLN A 118 -3.52 2.71 18.04
N SER A 119 -4.52 3.40 17.51
CA SER A 119 -5.73 2.77 16.93
C SER A 119 -5.38 1.77 15.81
N ILE A 120 -4.41 2.14 14.95
CA ILE A 120 -3.92 1.27 13.87
C ILE A 120 -3.26 0.01 14.43
N GLU A 121 -2.40 0.13 15.42
CA GLU A 121 -1.73 -1.02 16.01
C GLU A 121 -2.71 -1.96 16.72
N ASP A 122 -3.66 -1.40 17.49
CA ASP A 122 -4.70 -2.17 18.16
C ASP A 122 -5.57 -2.93 17.16
N PHE A 123 -5.95 -2.28 16.05
CA PHE A 123 -6.69 -2.92 14.96
C PHE A 123 -5.91 -4.07 14.32
N ILE A 124 -4.62 -3.88 14.03
CA ILE A 124 -3.76 -4.93 13.46
C ILE A 124 -3.72 -6.15 14.39
N GLU A 125 -3.52 -5.92 15.69
CA GLU A 125 -3.43 -7.01 16.66
C GLU A 125 -4.78 -7.74 16.84
N GLU A 126 -5.90 -7.01 16.86
CA GLU A 126 -7.24 -7.61 16.89
C GLU A 126 -7.48 -8.47 15.65
N LEU A 127 -7.12 -7.98 14.47
CA LEU A 127 -7.28 -8.71 13.21
C LEU A 127 -6.45 -10.00 13.20
N LEU A 128 -5.18 -9.92 13.61
CA LEU A 128 -4.30 -11.08 13.71
C LEU A 128 -4.77 -12.09 14.76
N ALA A 129 -5.36 -11.63 15.86
CA ALA A 129 -5.96 -12.52 16.86
C ALA A 129 -7.16 -13.28 16.28
N LYS A 130 -8.04 -12.61 15.54
CA LYS A 130 -9.20 -13.24 14.87
C LYS A 130 -8.78 -14.28 13.83
N GLN A 131 -7.72 -14.01 13.06
CA GLN A 131 -7.22 -14.98 12.07
C GLN A 131 -6.73 -16.29 12.70
N LYS A 132 -6.18 -16.25 13.92
CA LYS A 132 -5.76 -17.47 14.64
C LYS A 132 -6.94 -18.33 15.11
N THR A 133 -8.12 -17.74 15.25
CA THR A 133 -9.30 -18.42 15.81
C THR A 133 -10.23 -19.01 14.75
N THR A 134 -9.99 -18.75 13.46
CA THR A 134 -10.76 -19.35 12.37
C THR A 134 -10.15 -20.73 12.04
N PRO A 135 -10.90 -21.84 12.25
CA PRO A 135 -10.42 -23.20 12.03
C PRO A 135 -10.20 -23.56 10.55
#